data_AF-A0A7S4CIK2-F1
#
_entry.id   AF-A0A7S4CIK2-F1
#
_cell.length_a   1.000
_cell.length_b   1.000
_cell.length_c   1.000
_cell.angle_alpha   90.00
_cell.angle_beta   90.00
_cell.angle_gamma   90.00
#
_symmetry.space_group_name_H-M   'P 1'
#
loop_
_entity.id
_entity.type
_entity.pdbx_description
1 polymer ?
#
loop_
_entity_poly.entity_id
_entity_poly.type
_entity_poly.pdbx_seq_one_letter_code
_entity_poly.pdbx_strand_id
1 'polypeptide(L)'
;DVMEQFDDRIRDRWFYNFHFVDFFKTVSQAKNVETSFAHCTLAEIPQQYHCIKRLGLLGSPDSPLKAYEASPEYGLISRTFKGTSPDPKKRLGRSFSTSQYSRTGSRLGP
;
A
#
# COMPACT_ATOMS: atom_id res chain seq x y z
N ASP A 1 17.50 1.98 -4.16
CA ASP A 1 18.45 2.92 -3.52
C ASP A 1 17.79 4.09 -2.79
N VAL A 2 17.25 5.13 -3.45
CA VAL A 2 16.71 6.31 -2.71
C VAL A 2 15.49 5.98 -1.84
N MET A 3 14.55 5.18 -2.37
CA MET A 3 13.34 4.81 -1.62
C MET A 3 13.62 3.83 -0.48
N GLU A 4 14.62 2.95 -0.65
CA GLU A 4 15.10 2.06 0.44
C GLU A 4 15.77 2.87 1.55
N GLN A 5 16.52 3.93 1.21
CA GLN A 5 17.07 4.83 2.23
C GLN A 5 15.98 5.60 2.98
N PHE A 6 14.89 5.97 2.30
CA PHE A 6 13.77 6.63 2.94
C PHE A 6 13.02 5.69 3.89
N ASP A 7 13.04 4.39 3.62
CA ASP A 7 12.54 3.35 4.54
C ASP A 7 13.28 3.39 5.88
N ASP A 8 14.60 3.29 5.80
CA ASP A 8 15.48 3.11 6.96
C ASP A 8 15.79 4.42 7.72
N ARG A 9 15.82 5.57 7.03
CA ARG A 9 16.55 6.77 7.50
C ARG A 9 15.71 8.01 7.76
N ILE A 10 14.37 7.92 7.87
CA ILE A 10 13.61 9.09 8.33
C ILE A 10 13.87 9.30 9.83
N ARG A 11 14.48 10.45 10.14
CA ARG A 11 14.78 10.89 11.49
C ARG A 11 13.52 11.35 12.23
N ASP A 12 13.61 11.31 13.56
CA ASP A 12 12.64 11.94 14.49
C ASP A 12 11.19 11.45 14.35
N ARG A 13 11.01 10.16 13.99
CA ARG A 13 9.69 9.50 13.97
C ARG A 13 9.37 8.85 15.30
N TRP A 14 8.09 8.87 15.69
CA TRP A 14 7.60 8.18 16.88
C TRP A 14 7.46 6.67 16.67
N PHE A 15 7.29 6.21 15.43
CA PHE A 15 7.28 4.80 15.04
C PHE A 15 7.60 4.65 13.56
N TYR A 16 7.96 3.43 13.13
CA TYR A 16 8.16 3.07 11.72
C TYR A 16 6.81 3.13 11.00
N ASN A 17 6.58 4.18 10.21
CA ASN A 17 5.28 4.46 9.58
C ASN A 17 5.35 4.49 8.04
N PHE A 18 6.47 4.10 7.48
CA PHE A 18 6.72 4.07 6.05
C PHE A 18 7.45 2.77 5.74
N HIS A 19 6.93 2.04 4.75
CA HIS A 19 7.47 0.78 4.26
C HIS A 19 7.54 0.85 2.74
N PHE A 20 8.74 0.70 2.17
CA PHE A 20 8.92 0.66 0.72
C PHE A 20 9.02 -0.77 0.18
N VAL A 21 8.26 -1.06 -0.88
CA VAL A 21 8.35 -2.32 -1.63
C VAL A 21 8.64 -2.03 -3.09
N ASP A 22 9.78 -2.54 -3.59
CA ASP A 22 10.07 -2.56 -5.02
C ASP A 22 9.20 -3.61 -5.71
N PHE A 23 8.19 -3.13 -6.44
CA PHE A 23 7.26 -3.98 -7.17
C PHE A 23 7.99 -4.86 -8.20
N PHE A 24 8.82 -4.29 -9.06
CA PHE A 24 9.45 -5.03 -10.15
C PHE A 24 10.38 -6.12 -9.63
N LYS A 25 11.16 -5.81 -8.60
CA LYS A 25 12.00 -6.79 -7.89
C LYS A 25 11.15 -7.91 -7.30
N THR A 26 10.07 -7.58 -6.61
CA THR A 26 9.20 -8.55 -5.94
C THR A 26 8.50 -9.49 -6.92
N VAL A 27 8.06 -9.00 -8.07
CA VAL A 27 7.32 -9.83 -9.05
C VAL A 27 8.22 -10.61 -10.01
N SER A 28 9.45 -10.14 -10.26
CA SER A 28 10.36 -10.74 -11.25
C SER A 28 10.76 -12.20 -10.94
N GLN A 29 10.78 -12.58 -9.66
CA GLN A 29 11.20 -13.91 -9.20
C GLN A 29 10.05 -14.70 -8.53
N ALA A 30 8.84 -14.14 -8.51
CA ALA A 30 7.73 -14.71 -7.77
C ALA A 30 7.04 -15.84 -8.56
N LYS A 31 6.88 -17.01 -7.92
CA LYS A 31 5.99 -18.07 -8.43
C LYS A 31 4.52 -17.65 -8.39
N ASN A 32 4.14 -16.88 -7.38
CA ASN A 32 2.82 -16.25 -7.26
C ASN A 32 3.02 -14.77 -6.96
N VAL A 33 2.80 -13.95 -7.99
CA VAL A 33 3.03 -12.50 -7.96
C VAL A 33 2.15 -11.81 -6.92
N GLU A 34 0.85 -12.08 -6.91
CA GLU A 34 -0.11 -11.42 -6.01
C GLU A 34 0.22 -11.72 -4.55
N THR A 35 0.46 -12.99 -4.22
CA THR A 35 0.78 -13.40 -2.85
C THR A 35 2.12 -12.84 -2.39
N SER A 36 3.15 -12.88 -3.25
CA SER A 36 4.49 -12.39 -2.89
C SER A 36 4.46 -10.88 -2.67
N PHE A 37 3.80 -10.15 -3.57
CA PHE A 37 3.66 -8.70 -3.43
C PHE A 37 2.84 -8.31 -2.20
N ALA A 38 1.70 -8.96 -1.96
CA ALA A 38 0.88 -8.71 -0.78
C ALA A 38 1.64 -9.00 0.52
N HIS A 39 2.40 -10.10 0.56
CA HIS A 39 3.22 -10.46 1.72
C HIS A 39 4.27 -9.38 2.02
N CYS A 40 5.04 -8.97 1.01
CA CYS A 40 6.05 -7.92 1.18
C CYS A 40 5.43 -6.58 1.58
N THR A 41 4.26 -6.23 1.02
CA THR A 41 3.58 -4.96 1.30
C THR A 41 2.99 -4.91 2.70
N LEU A 42 2.47 -6.03 3.22
CA LEU A 42 1.77 -6.08 4.50
C LEU A 42 2.66 -6.46 5.68
N ALA A 43 3.93 -6.79 5.46
CA ALA A 43 4.84 -7.31 6.48
C ALA A 43 4.95 -6.43 7.74
N GLU A 44 4.94 -5.10 7.58
CA GLU A 44 5.11 -4.18 8.71
C GLU A 44 3.78 -3.75 9.36
N ILE A 45 2.67 -3.83 8.63
CA ILE A 45 1.36 -3.32 9.05
C ILE A 45 0.94 -3.81 10.46
N PRO A 46 1.14 -5.08 10.86
CA PRO A 46 0.80 -5.53 12.21
C PRO A 46 1.53 -4.74 13.30
N GLN A 47 2.85 -4.52 13.15
CA GLN A 47 3.63 -3.76 14.11
C GLN A 47 3.19 -2.28 14.12
N GLN A 48 3.03 -1.69 12.94
CA GLN A 48 2.61 -0.29 12.79
C GLN A 48 1.27 -0.05 13.51
N TYR A 49 0.30 -0.96 13.34
CA TYR A 49 -0.99 -0.89 14.02
C TYR A 49 -0.85 -0.91 15.55
N HIS A 50 0.01 -1.78 16.09
CA HIS A 50 0.26 -1.83 17.53
C HIS A 50 0.91 -0.55 18.05
N CYS A 51 1.85 0.04 17.31
CA CYS A 51 2.45 1.33 17.65
C CYS A 51 1.41 2.46 17.68
N ILE A 52 0.58 2.56 16.64
CA ILE A 52 -0.49 3.57 16.54
C ILE A 52 -1.46 3.47 17.73
N LYS A 53 -1.85 2.26 18.13
CA LYS A 53 -2.68 2.06 19.33
C LYS A 53 -1.99 2.52 20.61
N ARG A 54 -0.74 2.11 20.82
CA ARG A 54 0.03 2.47 22.03
C ARG A 54 0.25 3.97 22.14
N LEU A 55 0.41 4.66 21.02
CA LEU A 55 0.56 6.11 20.95
C LEU A 55 -0.78 6.86 21.08
N GLY A 56 -1.92 6.17 21.23
CA GLY A 56 -3.23 6.79 21.36
C GLY A 56 -3.72 7.50 20.10
N LEU A 57 -3.12 7.22 18.94
CA LEU A 57 -3.44 7.89 17.68
C LEU A 57 -4.74 7.36 17.04
N LEU A 58 -5.21 6.17 17.43
CA LEU A 58 -6.42 5.56 16.88
C LEU A 58 -7.48 5.37 17.96
N GLY A 59 -8.68 5.93 17.74
CA GLY A 59 -9.86 5.71 18.58
C GLY A 59 -9.83 6.36 19.97
N SER A 60 -8.79 7.13 20.30
CA SER A 60 -8.75 7.93 21.53
C SER A 60 -9.63 9.18 21.39
N PRO A 61 -10.37 9.59 22.44
CA PRO A 61 -11.09 10.87 22.45
C PRO A 61 -10.18 12.09 22.19
N ASP A 62 -8.91 11.95 22.57
CA ASP A 62 -7.86 12.96 22.44
C ASP A 62 -6.97 12.72 21.22
N SER A 63 -7.32 11.75 20.36
CA SER A 63 -6.54 11.47 19.16
C SER A 63 -6.49 12.71 18.26
N PRO A 64 -5.30 13.09 17.75
CA PRO A 64 -5.18 14.15 16.76
C PRO A 64 -5.90 13.80 15.45
N LEU A 65 -6.23 12.53 15.20
CA LEU A 65 -6.97 12.08 14.01
C LEU A 65 -8.49 12.30 14.13
N LYS A 66 -9.02 12.67 15.29
CA LYS A 66 -10.47 12.89 15.46
C LYS A 66 -11.04 13.97 14.55
N ALA A 67 -10.27 15.04 14.30
CA ALA A 67 -10.65 16.07 13.34
C ALA A 67 -10.63 15.55 11.89
N TYR A 68 -9.72 14.64 11.58
CA TYR A 68 -9.65 13.99 10.28
C TYR A 68 -10.79 13.00 10.06
N GLU A 69 -11.20 12.24 11.08
CA GLU A 69 -12.36 11.34 11.01
C GLU A 69 -13.67 12.09 10.71
N ALA A 70 -13.77 13.34 11.12
CA ALA A 70 -14.90 14.23 10.81
C ALA A 70 -14.82 14.87 9.41
N SER A 71 -13.70 14.71 8.69
CA SER A 71 -13.53 15.28 7.34
C SER A 71 -14.42 14.56 6.32
N PRO A 72 -15.05 15.29 5.37
CA PRO A 72 -15.81 14.69 4.27
C PRO A 72 -14.98 13.69 3.43
N GLU A 73 -13.67 13.92 3.34
CA GLU A 73 -12.76 13.03 2.61
C GLU A 73 -12.61 11.67 3.29
N TYR A 74 -12.65 11.61 4.62
CA TYR A 74 -12.53 10.36 5.39
C TYR A 74 -13.62 9.35 5.03
N GLY A 75 -14.83 9.85 4.75
CA GLY A 75 -15.94 9.03 4.27
C GLY A 75 -15.71 8.44 2.88
N LEU A 76 -14.97 9.12 1.99
CA LEU A 76 -14.66 8.62 0.65
C LEU A 76 -13.66 7.45 0.69
N ILE A 77 -12.55 7.62 1.42
CA ILE A 77 -11.53 6.57 1.60
C ILE A 77 -12.02 5.39 2.44
N SER A 78 -12.77 5.62 3.52
CA SER A 78 -13.30 4.52 4.35
C SER A 78 -14.33 3.65 3.62
N ARG A 79 -15.05 4.20 2.62
CA ARG A 79 -15.98 3.44 1.78
C ARG A 79 -15.28 2.46 0.86
N THR A 80 -14.05 2.76 0.42
CA THR A 80 -13.28 1.91 -0.50
C THR A 80 -12.73 0.65 0.18
N PHE A 81 -12.54 0.68 1.51
CA PHE A 81 -12.03 -0.45 2.30
C PHE A 81 -13.10 -1.39 2.86
N LYS A 82 -14.40 -1.08 2.70
CA LYS A 82 -15.45 -2.09 2.92
C LYS A 82 -15.35 -3.12 1.81
N GLY A 83 -14.49 -4.11 2.03
CA GLY A 83 -14.25 -5.20 1.11
C GLY A 83 -15.57 -5.85 0.73
N THR A 84 -16.05 -5.57 -0.47
CA THR A 84 -16.87 -6.53 -1.19
C THR A 84 -15.92 -7.68 -1.50
N SER A 85 -15.88 -8.68 -0.63
CA SER A 85 -15.31 -9.97 -0.98
C SER A 85 -15.96 -10.38 -2.31
N PRO A 86 -15.23 -10.45 -3.44
CA PRO A 86 -15.82 -10.93 -4.66
C PRO A 86 -16.24 -12.38 -4.40
N ASP A 87 -17.53 -12.63 -4.55
CA ASP A 87 -18.14 -13.97 -4.41
C ASP A 87 -17.21 -15.03 -5.03
N PRO A 88 -16.80 -16.07 -4.29
CA PRO A 88 -15.88 -17.09 -4.80
C PRO A 88 -16.44 -17.83 -6.03
N LYS A 89 -17.74 -17.66 -6.33
CA LYS A 89 -18.42 -18.23 -7.50
C LYS A 89 -18.40 -17.36 -8.76
N LYS A 90 -17.81 -16.15 -8.74
CA LYS A 90 -17.75 -15.24 -9.91
C LYS A 90 -16.36 -15.15 -10.58
N ARG A 91 -15.44 -16.06 -10.30
CA ARG A 91 -14.19 -16.17 -11.08
C ARG A 91 -14.41 -16.98 -12.37
N LEU A 92 -14.99 -16.34 -13.38
CA LEU A 92 -14.78 -16.75 -14.76
C LEU A 92 -14.63 -15.49 -15.63
N GLY A 93 -13.44 -15.31 -16.20
CA GLY A 93 -13.20 -14.39 -17.31
C GLY A 93 -12.93 -12.94 -16.93
N ARG A 94 -11.76 -12.66 -16.37
CA ARG A 94 -11.15 -11.34 -16.55
C ARG A 94 -9.63 -11.48 -16.67
N SER A 95 -9.18 -11.70 -17.89
CA SER A 95 -7.78 -11.51 -18.27
C SER A 95 -7.47 -10.02 -18.12
N PHE A 96 -6.65 -9.66 -17.14
CA PHE A 96 -6.06 -8.33 -17.08
C PHE A 96 -5.00 -8.26 -18.19
N SER A 97 -5.34 -7.57 -19.28
CA SER A 97 -4.40 -7.27 -20.35
C SER A 97 -3.41 -6.20 -19.86
N THR A 98 -2.14 -6.56 -19.72
CA THR A 98 -1.04 -5.68 -19.30
C THR A 98 -0.54 -4.76 -20.43
N SER A 99 -1.43 -4.26 -21.28
CA SER A 99 -1.08 -3.40 -22.41
C SER A 99 -1.43 -1.94 -22.15
N GLN A 100 -0.77 -1.29 -21.19
CA GLN A 100 -0.84 0.18 -21.04
C GLN A 100 0.51 0.86 -20.75
N TYR A 101 1.64 0.14 -20.73
CA TYR A 101 2.96 0.80 -20.76
C TYR A 101 3.48 0.90 -22.21
N SER A 102 2.80 1.70 -23.02
CA SER A 102 3.26 2.05 -24.36
C SER A 102 4.32 3.14 -24.28
N ARG A 103 5.58 2.70 -24.24
CA ARG A 103 6.68 3.16 -25.11
C ARG A 103 6.56 4.60 -25.67
N THR A 104 7.15 5.57 -24.98
CA THR A 104 7.61 6.83 -25.60
C THR A 104 9.12 6.97 -25.39
N GLY A 105 9.88 6.20 -26.16
CA GLY A 105 11.31 6.36 -26.33
C GLY A 105 11.59 6.36 -27.84
N SER A 106 11.48 7.54 -28.44
CA SER A 106 11.78 7.80 -29.84
C SER A 106 13.24 7.44 -30.14
N ARG A 107 13.39 6.41 -30.97
CA ARG A 107 14.64 6.05 -31.64
C ARG A 107 14.81 6.99 -32.82
N LEU A 108 15.73 7.96 -32.74
CA LEU A 108 16.27 8.64 -33.91
C LEU A 108 17.54 7.91 -34.34
N GLY A 109 17.47 7.26 -35.51
CA GLY A 109 18.61 7.06 -36.41
C GLY A 109 18.34 7.87 -37.68
N PRO A 110 19.17 7.79 -38.73
CA PRO A 110 20.27 6.84 -38.98
C PRO A 110 21.64 7.25 -38.42
#